data_AF-A0A1R4IZ64-F1
#
_entry.id   AF-A0A1R4IZ64-F1
#
_cell.length_a   1.000
_cell.length_b   1.000
_cell.length_c   1.000
_cell.angle_alpha   90.00
_cell.angle_beta   90.00
_cell.angle_gamma   90.00
#
_symmetry.space_group_name_H-M   'P 1'
#
loop_
_entity.id
_entity.type
_entity.pdbx_description
1 polymer ?
#
loop_
_entity_poly.entity_id
_entity_poly.type
_entity_poly.pdbx_seq_one_letter_code
_entity_poly.pdbx_strand_id
1 'polypeptide(L)'
;MAEPEEAPEEIETDPILGDALEQTGLGAPRMARDIAPTPPVAPAPAITADTVWLVGASGGVGVSTLARLAGESVIDGGLHEPVWQAPVYVVAATHPAGLEAAAELARANARGDVSYDIRALLLVHDRPKLSRATVQLAKQVSGVYPRTMTIPFIPAWREPGTPEIPKSVRVQLVMAALAPKRKKKS
;
A
#
# COMPACT_ATOMS: atom_id res chain seq x y z
N MET A 1 -1.39 32.56 29.64
CA MET A 1 -0.65 31.46 28.99
C MET A 1 -1.36 31.21 27.69
N ALA A 2 -0.77 31.59 26.55
CA ALA A 2 -1.34 31.32 25.24
C ALA A 2 -0.98 29.89 24.87
N GLU A 3 -1.98 29.07 24.55
CA GLU A 3 -1.79 27.75 23.97
C GLU A 3 -1.09 27.91 22.62
N PRO A 4 -0.12 27.05 22.24
CA PRO A 4 0.48 27.12 20.93
C PRO A 4 -0.59 26.70 19.91
N GLU A 5 -0.91 27.63 19.02
CA GLU A 5 -1.68 27.38 17.81
C GLU A 5 -0.90 26.37 16.96
N GLU A 6 -1.37 25.11 16.90
CA GLU A 6 -0.85 24.10 15.98
C GLU A 6 -0.96 24.65 14.57
N ALA A 7 0.17 25.10 14.02
CA ALA A 7 0.26 25.48 12.62
C ALA A 7 -0.22 24.29 11.79
N PRO A 8 -1.07 24.50 10.76
CA PRO A 8 -1.53 23.40 9.92
C PRO A 8 -0.31 22.70 9.33
N GLU A 9 -0.17 21.39 9.62
CA GLU A 9 0.89 20.56 9.05
C GLU A 9 0.83 20.68 7.52
N GLU A 10 1.85 21.31 6.93
CA GLU A 10 1.89 21.58 5.50
C GLU A 10 1.94 20.26 4.75
N ILE A 11 0.95 20.02 3.88
CA ILE A 11 0.85 18.80 3.09
C ILE A 11 1.97 18.81 2.04
N GLU A 12 2.86 17.82 2.11
CA GLU A 12 3.92 17.65 1.12
C GLU A 12 3.34 17.38 -0.28
N THR A 13 3.64 18.27 -1.22
CA THR A 13 3.25 18.12 -2.63
C THR A 13 3.97 16.92 -3.25
N ASP A 14 3.19 15.97 -3.74
CA ASP A 14 3.67 14.74 -4.37
C ASP A 14 3.67 14.85 -5.91
N PRO A 15 4.69 14.35 -6.62
CA PRO A 15 4.75 14.44 -8.09
C PRO A 15 3.66 13.62 -8.82
N ILE A 16 3.14 12.58 -8.20
CA ILE A 16 2.11 11.68 -8.75
C ILE A 16 0.72 12.19 -8.35
N LEU A 17 0.51 12.52 -7.07
CA LEU A 17 -0.80 12.90 -6.51
C LEU A 17 -1.01 14.42 -6.35
N GLY A 18 0.02 15.24 -6.52
CA GLY A 18 -0.02 16.67 -6.16
C GLY A 18 -0.23 16.84 -4.66
N ASP A 19 -1.08 17.79 -4.28
CA ASP A 19 -1.45 17.99 -2.87
C ASP A 19 -2.51 16.99 -2.38
N ALA A 20 -3.02 16.12 -3.28
CA ALA A 20 -3.95 15.07 -2.89
C ALA A 20 -3.24 13.97 -2.09
N LEU A 21 -3.85 13.56 -0.99
CA LEU A 21 -3.34 12.50 -0.11
C LEU A 21 -3.69 11.10 -0.63
N GLU A 22 -4.82 10.99 -1.33
CA GLU A 22 -5.29 9.77 -1.98
C GLU A 22 -5.88 10.09 -3.35
N GLN A 23 -5.76 9.15 -4.29
CA GLN A 23 -6.49 9.18 -5.56
C GLN A 23 -7.45 8.00 -5.63
N THR A 24 -8.69 8.26 -6.03
CA THR A 24 -9.66 7.21 -6.39
C THR A 24 -9.51 6.91 -7.89
N GLY A 25 -9.28 5.64 -8.23
CA GLY A 25 -9.21 5.19 -9.62
C GLY A 25 -10.50 4.50 -10.08
N LEU A 26 -10.49 4.02 -11.32
CA LEU A 26 -11.69 3.43 -11.95
C LEU A 26 -12.13 2.13 -11.28
N GLY A 27 -11.22 1.42 -10.60
CA GLY A 27 -11.45 0.09 -10.05
C GLY A 27 -11.71 -0.93 -11.16
N ALA A 28 -10.96 -2.03 -11.19
CA ALA A 28 -11.32 -3.14 -12.05
C ALA A 28 -12.69 -3.71 -11.64
N PRO A 29 -13.56 -4.09 -12.59
CA PRO A 29 -14.85 -4.70 -12.27
C PRO A 29 -14.64 -5.95 -11.41
N ARG A 30 -15.34 -6.01 -10.27
CA ARG A 30 -15.29 -7.16 -9.36
C ARG A 30 -15.97 -8.37 -10.02
N MET A 31 -15.19 -9.22 -10.68
CA MET A 31 -15.67 -10.55 -11.05
C MET A 31 -15.44 -11.49 -9.88
N ALA A 32 -16.47 -11.69 -9.07
CA ALA A 32 -16.47 -12.77 -8.09
C ALA A 32 -16.44 -14.11 -8.84
N ARG A 33 -15.42 -14.94 -8.60
CA ARG A 33 -15.40 -16.34 -9.01
C ARG A 33 -15.33 -17.20 -7.77
N ASP A 34 -16.07 -18.30 -7.76
CA ASP A 34 -15.98 -19.37 -6.76
C ASP A 34 -14.82 -20.29 -7.13
N ILE A 35 -13.65 -20.09 -6.54
CA ILE A 35 -12.52 -21.01 -6.61
C ILE A 35 -12.26 -21.48 -5.18
N ALA A 36 -12.14 -22.79 -4.97
CA ALA A 36 -11.94 -23.31 -3.62
C ALA A 36 -10.55 -22.94 -3.09
N PRO A 37 -10.41 -22.62 -1.79
CA PRO A 37 -9.12 -22.25 -1.21
C PRO A 37 -8.15 -23.44 -1.15
N THR A 38 -6.87 -23.17 -1.43
CA THR A 38 -5.76 -24.10 -1.15
C THR A 38 -5.20 -23.80 0.26
N PRO A 39 -4.93 -24.80 1.12
CA PRO A 39 -4.47 -24.55 2.48
C PRO A 39 -3.00 -24.10 2.56
N PRO A 40 -2.63 -23.19 3.50
CA PRO A 40 -1.27 -22.65 3.62
C PRO A 40 -0.28 -23.63 4.29
N VAL A 41 1.02 -23.43 4.02
CA VAL A 41 2.16 -24.30 4.42
C VAL A 41 2.95 -23.78 5.65
N ALA A 42 2.53 -22.67 6.29
CA ALA A 42 3.25 -22.04 7.41
C ALA A 42 2.35 -21.90 8.66
N PRO A 43 2.90 -21.79 9.89
CA PRO A 43 2.09 -21.55 11.08
C PRO A 43 1.26 -20.27 10.87
N ALA A 44 -0.06 -20.40 11.00
CA ALA A 44 -0.98 -19.34 10.61
C ALA A 44 -0.90 -18.15 11.58
N PRO A 45 -0.79 -16.91 11.09
CA PRO A 45 -0.94 -15.73 11.93
C PRO A 45 -2.35 -15.71 12.54
N ALA A 46 -2.52 -15.04 13.69
CA ALA A 46 -3.83 -14.83 14.29
C ALA A 46 -4.63 -13.85 13.42
N ILE A 47 -5.42 -14.37 12.47
CA ILE A 47 -6.24 -13.56 11.58
C ILE A 47 -7.44 -13.03 12.35
N THR A 48 -7.60 -11.71 12.35
CA THR A 48 -8.75 -10.99 12.93
C THR A 48 -9.54 -10.28 11.83
N ALA A 49 -10.72 -9.75 12.16
CA ALA A 49 -11.53 -8.98 11.23
C ALA A 49 -10.85 -7.69 10.72
N ASP A 50 -9.86 -7.19 11.47
CA ASP A 50 -9.12 -5.96 11.14
C ASP A 50 -7.79 -6.25 10.41
N THR A 51 -7.50 -7.52 10.13
CA THR A 51 -6.24 -7.93 9.51
C THR A 51 -6.22 -7.60 8.03
N VAL A 52 -5.16 -6.93 7.58
CA VAL A 52 -4.92 -6.58 6.18
C VAL A 52 -3.61 -7.20 5.68
N TRP A 53 -3.56 -7.52 4.40
CA TRP A 53 -2.35 -8.05 3.76
C TRP A 53 -1.67 -6.99 2.92
N LEU A 54 -0.35 -6.95 2.99
CA LEU A 54 0.49 -6.24 2.04
C LEU A 54 1.02 -7.22 1.00
N VAL A 55 0.72 -7.00 -0.27
CA VAL A 55 1.23 -7.83 -1.37
C VAL A 55 2.13 -6.99 -2.25
N GLY A 56 3.38 -7.41 -2.41
CA GLY A 56 4.30 -6.74 -3.34
C GLY A 56 3.93 -7.05 -4.78
N ALA A 57 3.77 -6.03 -5.62
CA ALA A 57 3.66 -6.21 -7.07
C ALA A 57 4.95 -6.81 -7.66
N SER A 58 6.09 -6.50 -7.05
CA SER A 58 7.40 -7.09 -7.37
C SER A 58 8.22 -7.32 -6.10
N GLY A 59 9.34 -8.04 -6.20
CA GLY A 59 10.29 -8.18 -5.09
C GLY A 59 10.95 -6.86 -4.71
N GLY A 60 11.34 -6.71 -3.43
CA GLY A 60 12.15 -5.58 -2.96
C GLY A 60 11.42 -4.23 -2.81
N VAL A 61 10.09 -4.21 -2.94
CA VAL A 61 9.29 -2.97 -2.88
C VAL A 61 9.03 -2.42 -1.47
N GLY A 62 9.52 -3.10 -0.44
CA GLY A 62 9.43 -2.65 0.96
C GLY A 62 8.23 -3.17 1.74
N VAL A 63 7.58 -4.25 1.29
CA VAL A 63 6.47 -4.91 2.00
C VAL A 63 6.83 -5.21 3.46
N SER A 64 7.96 -5.89 3.68
CA SER A 64 8.42 -6.27 5.02
C SER A 64 8.71 -5.07 5.92
N THR A 65 9.24 -3.99 5.36
CA THR A 65 9.44 -2.71 6.06
C THR A 65 8.12 -2.10 6.49
N LEU A 66 7.14 -2.04 5.59
CA LEU A 66 5.82 -1.46 5.87
C LEU A 66 5.03 -2.30 6.88
N ALA A 67 5.04 -3.63 6.76
CA ALA A 67 4.39 -4.52 7.71
C ALA A 67 4.97 -4.34 9.12
N ARG A 68 6.31 -4.26 9.25
CA ARG A 68 6.97 -4.00 10.53
C ARG A 68 6.58 -2.65 11.14
N LEU A 69 6.41 -1.61 10.33
CA LEU A 69 6.05 -0.27 10.79
C LEU A 69 4.56 -0.17 11.17
N ALA A 70 3.68 -0.82 10.42
CA ALA A 70 2.23 -0.73 10.62
C ALA A 70 1.72 -1.61 11.79
N GLY A 71 2.48 -2.64 12.18
CA GLY A 71 2.22 -3.46 13.36
C GLY A 71 1.47 -4.76 13.08
N GLU A 72 1.00 -5.41 14.15
CA GLU A 72 0.54 -6.81 14.12
C GLU A 72 -0.74 -7.06 13.31
N SER A 73 -1.54 -6.03 13.01
CA SER A 73 -2.73 -6.17 12.16
C SER A 73 -2.39 -6.27 10.66
N VAL A 74 -1.12 -6.09 10.30
CA VAL A 74 -0.66 -6.08 8.91
C VAL A 74 0.23 -7.30 8.64
N ILE A 75 -0.21 -8.13 7.70
CA ILE A 75 0.52 -9.34 7.32
C ILE A 75 1.32 -9.08 6.04
N ASP A 76 2.59 -9.48 6.06
CA ASP A 76 3.44 -9.54 4.86
C ASP A 76 3.00 -10.73 3.98
N GLY A 77 2.43 -10.43 2.81
CA GLY A 77 1.96 -11.40 1.83
C GLY A 77 3.06 -12.30 1.25
N GLY A 78 4.33 -11.88 1.33
CA GLY A 78 5.47 -12.70 0.93
C GLY A 78 5.86 -13.74 2.00
N LEU A 79 5.44 -13.56 3.25
CA LEU A 79 5.60 -14.53 4.33
C LEU A 79 4.37 -15.43 4.47
N HIS A 80 3.18 -14.85 4.36
CA HIS A 80 1.91 -15.54 4.44
C HIS A 80 0.99 -15.07 3.32
N GLU A 81 0.72 -15.97 2.36
CA GLU A 81 -0.17 -15.67 1.25
C GLU A 81 -1.55 -15.19 1.72
N PRO A 82 -2.17 -14.19 1.06
CA PRO A 82 -3.51 -13.75 1.39
C PRO A 82 -4.51 -14.89 1.34
N VAL A 83 -5.36 -14.98 2.37
CA VAL A 83 -6.51 -15.89 2.33
C VAL A 83 -7.55 -15.39 1.32
N TRP A 84 -8.48 -16.28 0.97
CA TRP A 84 -9.59 -15.97 0.08
C TRP A 84 -10.33 -14.69 0.49
N GLN A 85 -10.49 -13.76 -0.45
CA GLN A 85 -11.12 -12.44 -0.25
C GLN A 85 -10.50 -11.58 0.86
N ALA A 86 -9.27 -11.87 1.29
CA ALA A 86 -8.56 -11.03 2.25
C ALA A 86 -8.44 -9.58 1.71
N PRO A 87 -8.60 -8.56 2.55
CA PRO A 87 -8.34 -7.18 2.15
C PRO A 87 -6.84 -6.99 1.93
N VAL A 88 -6.47 -6.61 0.70
CA VAL A 88 -5.07 -6.47 0.28
C VAL A 88 -4.76 -5.03 -0.13
N TYR A 89 -3.62 -4.53 0.35
CA TYR A 89 -2.93 -3.37 -0.19
C TYR A 89 -1.77 -3.85 -1.06
N VAL A 90 -1.80 -3.49 -2.34
CA VAL A 90 -0.71 -3.80 -3.26
C VAL A 90 0.39 -2.77 -3.07
N VAL A 91 1.64 -3.21 -2.93
CA VAL A 91 2.81 -2.33 -2.78
C VAL A 91 3.65 -2.40 -4.05
N ALA A 92 3.98 -1.26 -4.64
CA ALA A 92 4.88 -1.18 -5.77
C ALA A 92 5.86 -0.03 -5.60
N ALA A 93 7.10 -0.22 -6.03
CA ALA A 93 8.08 0.86 -6.06
C ALA A 93 8.04 1.59 -7.41
N THR A 94 8.36 2.89 -7.44
CA THR A 94 8.31 3.75 -8.64
C THR A 94 9.45 3.52 -9.65
N HIS A 95 9.99 2.32 -9.73
CA HIS A 95 10.91 1.91 -10.80
C HIS A 95 10.14 1.16 -11.91
N PRO A 96 10.67 1.06 -13.14
CA PRO A 96 9.96 0.48 -14.29
C PRO A 96 9.35 -0.90 -14.01
N ALA A 97 10.17 -1.85 -13.53
CA ALA A 97 9.70 -3.20 -13.24
C ALA A 97 8.58 -3.27 -12.18
N GLY A 98 8.56 -2.36 -11.20
CA GLY A 98 7.56 -2.34 -10.14
C GLY A 98 6.23 -1.80 -10.65
N LEU A 99 6.28 -0.75 -11.47
CA LEU A 99 5.10 -0.18 -12.12
C LEU A 99 4.50 -1.13 -13.18
N GLU A 100 5.35 -1.82 -13.95
CA GLU A 100 4.91 -2.84 -14.91
C GLU A 100 4.25 -4.02 -14.21
N ALA A 101 4.85 -4.53 -13.12
CA ALA A 101 4.28 -5.62 -12.36
C ALA A 101 2.96 -5.22 -11.68
N ALA A 102 2.84 -3.97 -11.19
CA ALA A 102 1.59 -3.45 -10.68
C ALA A 102 0.52 -3.33 -11.76
N ALA A 103 0.88 -2.94 -12.98
CA ALA A 103 -0.05 -2.94 -14.11
C ALA A 103 -0.51 -4.36 -14.45
N GLU A 104 0.41 -5.34 -14.44
CA GLU A 104 0.09 -6.73 -14.74
C GLU A 104 -0.82 -7.36 -13.69
N LEU A 105 -0.58 -7.08 -12.40
CA LEU A 105 -1.46 -7.51 -11.31
C LEU A 105 -2.86 -6.90 -11.43
N ALA A 106 -2.97 -5.62 -11.82
CA ALA A 106 -4.26 -4.99 -12.06
C ALA A 106 -5.02 -5.66 -13.22
N ARG A 107 -4.31 -6.06 -14.30
CA ARG A 107 -4.91 -6.84 -15.40
C ARG A 107 -5.35 -8.22 -14.94
N ALA A 108 -4.54 -8.92 -14.15
CA ALA A 108 -4.91 -10.21 -13.57
C ALA A 108 -6.17 -10.11 -12.70
N ASN A 109 -6.26 -9.06 -11.86
CA ASN A 109 -7.45 -8.78 -11.07
C ASN A 109 -8.69 -8.52 -11.95
N ALA A 110 -8.55 -7.74 -13.02
CA ALA A 110 -9.65 -7.49 -13.96
C ALA A 110 -10.13 -8.74 -14.71
N ARG A 111 -9.25 -9.73 -14.91
CA ARG A 111 -9.60 -11.05 -15.47
C ARG A 111 -10.22 -11.99 -14.44
N GLY A 112 -10.17 -11.63 -13.15
CA GLY A 112 -10.61 -12.49 -12.04
C GLY A 112 -9.58 -13.57 -11.67
N ASP A 113 -8.30 -13.37 -11.97
CA ASP A 113 -7.21 -14.30 -11.64
C ASP A 113 -6.68 -14.11 -10.20
N VAL A 114 -7.16 -13.08 -9.51
CA VAL A 114 -6.74 -12.72 -8.15
C VAL A 114 -7.82 -13.13 -7.15
N SER A 115 -7.44 -13.90 -6.13
CA SER A 115 -8.36 -14.49 -5.13
C SER A 115 -8.65 -13.58 -3.93
N TYR A 116 -7.95 -12.45 -3.80
CA TYR A 116 -8.05 -11.49 -2.70
C TYR A 116 -8.64 -10.15 -3.14
N ASP A 117 -9.15 -9.37 -2.18
CA ASP A 117 -9.84 -8.10 -2.44
C ASP A 117 -8.86 -6.93 -2.38
N ILE A 118 -8.41 -6.47 -3.55
CA ILE A 118 -7.49 -5.33 -3.66
C ILE A 118 -8.21 -4.03 -3.23
N ARG A 119 -7.74 -3.41 -2.15
CA ARG A 119 -8.27 -2.16 -1.58
C ARG A 119 -7.57 -0.92 -2.09
N ALA A 120 -6.24 -0.97 -2.21
CA ALA A 120 -5.46 0.16 -2.69
C ALA A 120 -4.11 -0.28 -3.26
N LEU A 121 -3.51 0.63 -4.04
CA LEU A 121 -2.10 0.62 -4.41
C LEU A 121 -1.32 1.58 -3.50
N LEU A 122 -0.20 1.12 -2.97
CA LEU A 122 0.81 1.91 -2.27
C LEU A 122 2.03 2.06 -3.19
N LEU A 123 2.28 3.28 -3.66
CA LEU A 123 3.43 3.60 -4.48
C LEU A 123 4.57 4.12 -3.61
N VAL A 124 5.64 3.34 -3.49
CA VAL A 124 6.83 3.72 -2.71
C VAL A 124 7.87 4.33 -3.65
N HIS A 125 8.31 5.56 -3.37
CA HIS A 125 9.29 6.20 -4.23
C HIS A 125 10.64 5.48 -4.13
N ASP A 126 11.18 5.04 -5.27
CA ASP A 126 12.47 4.37 -5.35
C ASP A 126 13.64 5.34 -5.19
N ARG A 127 13.41 6.63 -5.45
CA ARG A 127 14.40 7.71 -5.47
C ARG A 127 13.74 9.06 -5.13
N PRO A 128 14.50 10.06 -4.65
CA PRO A 128 13.93 11.34 -4.21
C PRO A 128 13.33 12.18 -5.35
N LYS A 129 13.87 12.08 -6.57
CA LYS A 129 13.36 12.80 -7.74
C LYS A 129 12.93 11.84 -8.83
N LEU A 130 11.63 11.79 -9.11
CA LEU A 130 11.07 10.97 -10.17
C LEU A 130 11.20 11.68 -11.52
N SER A 131 11.49 10.92 -12.58
CA SER A 131 11.47 11.45 -13.94
C SER A 131 10.03 11.67 -14.41
N ARG A 132 9.83 12.56 -15.39
CA ARG A 132 8.52 12.78 -16.00
C ARG A 132 7.89 11.49 -16.55
N ALA A 133 8.71 10.63 -17.16
CA ALA A 133 8.26 9.35 -17.69
C ALA A 133 7.76 8.41 -16.58
N THR A 134 8.51 8.33 -15.46
CA THR A 134 8.09 7.55 -14.29
C THR A 134 6.78 8.07 -13.70
N VAL A 135 6.65 9.39 -13.54
CA VAL A 135 5.42 10.01 -13.01
C VAL A 135 4.24 9.72 -13.92
N GLN A 136 4.41 9.83 -15.24
CA GLN A 136 3.33 9.55 -16.20
C GLN A 136 2.86 8.09 -16.11
N LEU A 137 3.79 7.14 -16.07
CA LEU A 137 3.47 5.72 -15.93
C LEU A 137 2.79 5.44 -14.57
N ALA A 138 3.31 6.01 -13.49
CA ALA A 138 2.71 5.87 -12.16
C ALA A 138 1.27 6.39 -12.13
N LYS A 139 0.97 7.54 -12.75
CA LYS A 139 -0.40 8.07 -12.86
C LYS A 139 -1.33 7.15 -13.64
N GLN A 140 -0.85 6.56 -14.74
CA GLN A 140 -1.62 5.59 -15.53
C GLN A 140 -1.95 4.34 -14.71
N VAL A 141 -0.96 3.78 -14.01
CA VAL A 141 -1.15 2.61 -13.14
C VAL A 141 -2.08 2.95 -11.97
N SER A 142 -1.92 4.11 -11.34
CA SER A 142 -2.79 4.56 -10.24
C SER A 142 -4.26 4.60 -10.64
N GLY A 143 -4.55 5.01 -11.88
CA GLY A 143 -5.91 5.13 -12.40
C GLY A 143 -6.69 3.82 -12.48
N VAL A 144 -6.04 2.65 -12.48
CA VAL A 144 -6.73 1.34 -12.57
C VAL A 144 -7.01 0.70 -11.20
N TYR A 145 -6.37 1.19 -10.14
CA TYR A 145 -6.60 0.70 -8.77
C TYR A 145 -7.76 1.43 -8.11
N PRO A 146 -8.51 0.80 -7.18
CA PRO A 146 -9.64 1.47 -6.52
C PRO A 146 -9.21 2.72 -5.75
N ARG A 147 -8.06 2.64 -5.09
CA ARG A 147 -7.41 3.76 -4.38
C ARG A 147 -5.91 3.70 -4.60
N THR A 148 -5.25 4.84 -4.58
CA THR A 148 -3.79 4.94 -4.57
C THR A 148 -3.31 5.94 -3.54
N MET A 149 -2.28 5.55 -2.79
CA MET A 149 -1.50 6.39 -1.88
C MET A 149 -0.02 6.33 -2.27
N THR A 150 0.74 7.37 -1.94
CA THR A 150 2.19 7.41 -2.18
C THR A 150 2.98 7.48 -0.88
N ILE A 151 4.17 6.91 -0.88
CA ILE A 151 5.15 7.02 0.21
C ILE A 151 6.41 7.65 -0.40
N PRO A 152 6.85 8.83 0.06
CA PRO A 152 8.03 9.49 -0.48
C PRO A 152 9.29 8.65 -0.21
N PHE A 153 10.39 9.03 -0.87
CA PHE A 153 11.66 8.38 -0.65
C PHE A 153 12.18 8.76 0.73
N ILE A 154 12.30 7.77 1.62
CA ILE A 154 12.79 7.95 2.99
C ILE A 154 14.18 7.31 3.08
N PRO A 155 15.27 8.09 3.03
CA PRO A 155 16.63 7.55 3.04
C PRO A 155 16.90 6.62 4.23
N ALA A 156 16.40 6.98 5.40
CA ALA A 156 16.57 6.21 6.64
C ALA A 156 16.02 4.77 6.57
N TRP A 157 15.05 4.50 5.69
CA TRP A 157 14.52 3.14 5.50
C TRP A 157 15.42 2.24 4.63
N ARG A 158 16.43 2.80 3.98
CA ARG A 158 17.42 2.06 3.17
C ARG A 158 18.72 1.77 3.92
N GLU A 159 18.92 2.42 5.06
CA GLU A 159 20.08 2.21 5.93
C GLU A 159 19.83 1.07 6.92
N PRO A 160 20.88 0.38 7.39
CA PRO A 160 20.76 -0.59 8.47
C PRO A 160 20.22 0.08 9.75
N GLY A 161 19.19 -0.50 10.36
CA GLY A 161 18.63 -0.02 11.62
C GLY A 161 17.15 -0.35 11.79
N THR A 162 16.58 0.11 12.90
CA THR A 162 15.13 0.07 13.12
C THR A 162 14.51 1.27 12.42
N PRO A 163 13.69 1.08 11.37
CA PRO A 163 13.04 2.20 10.71
C PRO A 163 12.00 2.79 11.66
N GLU A 164 11.90 4.11 11.64
CA GLU A 164 10.85 4.84 12.32
C GLU A 164 9.89 5.44 11.30
N ILE A 165 8.65 5.69 11.72
CA ILE A 165 7.66 6.36 10.88
C ILE A 165 7.97 7.87 10.88
N PRO A 166 8.28 8.49 9.73
CA PRO A 166 8.46 9.93 9.67
C PRO A 166 7.19 10.69 10.06
N LYS A 167 7.34 11.94 10.51
CA LYS A 167 6.21 12.85 10.79
C LYS A 167 5.55 13.42 9.52
N SER A 168 5.77 12.81 8.35
CA SER A 168 5.11 13.22 7.10
C SER A 168 3.65 12.82 7.16
N VAL A 169 2.74 13.79 6.97
CA VAL A 169 1.28 13.59 6.94
C VAL A 169 0.89 12.43 6.02
N ARG A 170 1.50 12.39 4.83
CA ARG A 170 1.23 11.36 3.82
C ARG A 170 1.60 9.96 4.31
N VAL A 171 2.76 9.82 4.98
CA VAL A 171 3.18 8.54 5.54
C VAL A 171 2.29 8.15 6.72
N GLN A 172 1.93 9.09 7.59
CA GLN A 172 1.04 8.86 8.71
C GLN A 172 -0.33 8.36 8.25
N LEU A 173 -0.87 8.92 7.15
CA LEU A 173 -2.14 8.47 6.57
C LEU A 173 -2.06 7.06 5.99
N VAL A 174 -0.97 6.72 5.30
CA VAL A 174 -0.75 5.33 4.85
C VAL A 174 -0.75 4.39 6.04
N MET A 175 -0.02 4.72 7.11
CA MET A 175 0.04 3.88 8.32
C MET A 175 -1.34 3.77 9.00
N ALA A 176 -2.10 4.87 9.06
CA ALA A 176 -3.45 4.87 9.61
C ALA A 176 -4.45 4.05 8.75
N ALA A 177 -4.29 4.04 7.42
CA ALA A 177 -5.11 3.24 6.51
C ALA A 177 -4.80 1.73 6.62
N LEU A 178 -3.55 1.38 6.90
CA LEU A 178 -3.10 0.01 7.11
C LEU A 178 -3.46 -0.54 8.50
N ALA A 179 -3.47 0.31 9.52
CA ALA A 179 -3.82 -0.04 10.89
C ALA A 179 -5.02 0.80 11.37
N PRO A 180 -6.22 0.62 10.78
CA PRO A 180 -7.38 1.41 11.16
C PRO A 180 -7.69 1.16 12.64
N LYS A 181 -7.68 2.23 13.45
CA LYS A 181 -7.99 2.14 14.89
C LYS A 181 -9.37 1.50 15.08
N ARG A 182 -9.45 0.47 15.93
CA ARG A 182 -10.72 -0.15 16.37
C ARG A 182 -11.71 0.95 16.74
N LYS A 183 -12.85 1.02 16.04
CA LYS A 183 -14.00 1.78 16.55
C LYS A 183 -14.40 1.13 17.88
N LYS A 184 -14.24 1.84 19.00
CA LYS A 184 -14.85 1.42 20.27
C LYS A 184 -16.35 1.31 20.00
N LYS A 185 -16.90 0.10 20.06
CA LYS A 185 -18.35 -0.09 20.19
C LYS A 185 -18.76 0.64 21.47
N SER A 186 -19.54 1.71 21.31
CA SER A 186 -20.33 2.30 22.39
C SER A 186 -21.49 1.37 22.76
#